data_AF-A0A7C5N3P6-F1
#
_entry.id   AF-A0A7C5N3P6-F1
#
_cell.length_a   1.000
_cell.length_b   1.000
_cell.length_c   1.000
_cell.angle_alpha   90.00
_cell.angle_beta   90.00
_cell.angle_gamma   90.00
#
_symmetry.space_group_name_H-M   'P 1'
#
loop_
_entity.id
_entity.type
_entity.pdbx_description
1 polymer ?
#
loop_
_entity_poly.entity_id
_entity_poly.type
_entity_poly.pdbx_seq_one_letter_code
_entity_poly.pdbx_strand_id
1 'polypeptide(L)'
;MKALKNRSHGKVPLALLVGAFLVTTAACEEPASEPTTTTATASASEATDLSTYCNTICERASRCGLELAKREAGDQDAKLVEEMREGLEGETERCITECGSATLDDAKRFQLERAQVCLDRTSCDELSACMAAL
;
A
#
# COMPACT_ATOMS: atom_id res chain seq x y z
N MET A 1 3.31 9.76 -50.47
CA MET A 1 4.29 10.84 -50.30
C MET A 1 4.64 10.89 -48.81
N LYS A 2 5.89 10.59 -48.46
CA LYS A 2 6.39 10.51 -47.07
C LYS A 2 6.85 11.90 -46.64
N ALA A 3 6.39 12.37 -45.49
CA ALA A 3 6.94 13.54 -44.81
C ALA A 3 7.58 13.08 -43.49
N LEU A 4 8.88 12.79 -43.54
CA LEU A 4 9.75 12.72 -42.38
C LEU A 4 10.32 14.13 -42.18
N LYS A 5 9.99 14.79 -41.07
CA LYS A 5 10.73 15.98 -40.62
C LYS A 5 11.21 15.76 -39.19
N ASN A 6 12.53 15.84 -39.10
CA ASN A 6 13.43 15.52 -38.01
C ASN A 6 13.79 16.80 -37.23
N ARG A 7 14.38 16.62 -36.02
CA ARG A 7 15.03 17.58 -35.11
C ARG A 7 14.08 18.33 -34.16
N SER A 8 14.35 18.41 -32.86
CA SER A 8 15.64 18.84 -32.30
C SER A 8 15.88 18.30 -30.88
N HIS A 9 17.10 17.79 -30.65
CA HIS A 9 17.68 17.52 -29.34
C HIS A 9 18.03 18.83 -28.64
N GLY A 10 17.34 19.15 -27.55
CA GLY A 10 17.75 20.15 -26.58
C GLY A 10 18.56 19.50 -25.47
N LYS A 11 19.90 19.67 -25.52
CA LYS A 11 20.80 19.42 -24.40
C LYS A 11 20.48 20.42 -23.28
N VAL A 12 20.25 19.95 -22.06
CA VAL A 12 20.33 20.79 -20.85
C VAL A 12 21.54 20.32 -20.03
N PRO A 13 22.51 21.20 -19.72
CA PRO A 13 23.73 20.83 -19.03
C PRO A 13 23.55 20.70 -17.51
N LEU A 14 24.42 19.83 -16.98
CA LEU A 14 24.88 19.61 -15.62
C LEU A 14 25.02 20.88 -14.74
N ALA A 15 24.45 20.84 -13.53
CA ALA A 15 24.90 21.56 -12.33
C ALA A 15 24.30 20.78 -11.13
N LEU A 16 24.98 19.89 -10.42
CA LEU A 16 26.15 20.09 -9.55
C LEU A 16 25.86 21.13 -8.45
N LEU A 17 25.07 20.73 -7.45
CA LEU A 17 25.02 21.39 -6.14
C LEU A 17 25.36 20.37 -5.06
N VAL A 18 26.66 20.36 -4.77
CA VAL A 18 27.25 19.87 -3.52
C VAL A 18 26.80 20.81 -2.42
N GLY A 19 26.13 20.27 -1.40
CA GLY A 19 25.70 21.01 -0.21
C GLY A 19 25.90 20.15 1.02
N ALA A 20 27.16 20.00 1.43
CA ALA A 20 27.51 19.47 2.74
C ALA A 20 27.07 20.47 3.81
N PHE A 21 26.21 20.03 4.72
CA PHE A 21 25.91 20.75 5.97
C PHE A 21 26.28 19.83 7.13
N LEU A 22 27.49 20.02 7.64
CA LEU A 22 27.94 19.61 8.98
C LEU A 22 28.08 20.89 9.80
N VAL A 23 27.96 20.77 11.14
CA VAL A 23 28.12 21.76 12.24
C VAL A 23 26.77 21.90 12.98
N THR A 24 26.61 21.65 14.29
CA THR A 24 27.53 21.40 15.41
C THR A 24 26.75 20.82 16.60
N THR A 25 27.46 20.06 17.43
CA THR A 25 27.14 19.63 18.80
C THR A 25 27.09 20.79 19.81
N ALA A 26 26.15 20.78 20.75
CA ALA A 26 26.40 20.98 22.20
C ALA A 26 25.09 21.04 23.02
N ALA A 27 25.09 20.28 24.13
CA ALA A 27 24.37 20.44 25.41
C ALA A 27 22.82 20.53 25.40
N CYS A 28 22.11 19.50 25.88
CA CYS A 28 21.77 19.25 27.29
C CYS A 28 20.99 20.39 27.95
N GLU A 29 19.67 20.26 28.04
CA GLU A 29 18.99 20.27 29.35
C GLU A 29 17.64 19.54 29.24
N GLU A 30 17.45 18.60 30.16
CA GLU A 30 16.28 17.77 30.38
C GLU A 30 15.26 18.58 31.23
N PRO A 31 13.95 18.33 31.07
CA PRO A 31 13.31 17.73 32.23
C PRO A 31 12.37 16.58 31.86
N ALA A 32 12.49 15.56 32.71
CA ALA A 32 11.62 14.43 32.92
C ALA A 32 10.14 14.67 32.55
N SER A 33 9.65 13.81 31.66
CA SER A 33 8.31 13.24 31.76
C SER A 33 8.39 11.83 31.21
N GLU A 34 8.24 10.90 32.13
CA GLU A 34 8.29 9.46 31.93
C GLU A 34 7.34 9.03 30.79
N PRO A 35 7.82 8.45 29.68
CA PRO A 35 6.95 7.58 28.92
C PRO A 35 6.83 6.28 29.70
N THR A 36 5.76 6.21 30.50
CA THR A 36 5.20 4.96 31.00
C THR A 36 5.23 3.92 29.89
N THR A 37 6.04 2.90 30.14
CA THR A 37 5.97 1.54 29.62
C THR A 37 5.41 1.44 28.22
N THR A 38 6.34 1.40 27.27
CA THR A 38 6.29 0.51 26.11
C THR A 38 5.66 -0.82 26.53
N THR A 39 4.34 -0.93 26.41
CA THR A 39 3.75 -2.19 25.98
C THR A 39 4.14 -2.32 24.53
N ALA A 40 5.36 -2.80 24.31
CA ALA A 40 5.59 -3.67 23.18
C ALA A 40 4.57 -4.79 23.41
N THR A 41 3.41 -4.67 22.78
CA THR A 41 2.69 -5.85 22.33
C THR A 41 3.71 -6.54 21.45
N ALA A 42 4.51 -7.40 22.07
CA ALA A 42 5.06 -8.55 21.40
C ALA A 42 3.81 -9.25 20.90
N SER A 43 3.38 -8.87 19.69
CA SER A 43 2.51 -9.70 18.89
C SER A 43 3.24 -11.01 18.86
N ALA A 44 2.76 -11.95 19.69
CA ALA A 44 3.07 -13.33 19.53
C ALA A 44 2.96 -13.56 18.02
N SER A 45 4.03 -14.05 17.42
CA SER A 45 4.05 -14.48 16.04
C SER A 45 3.09 -15.66 15.95
N GLU A 46 1.79 -15.40 16.07
CA GLU A 46 0.73 -16.24 15.56
C GLU A 46 1.09 -16.37 14.09
N ALA A 47 1.47 -17.58 13.70
CA ALA A 47 1.73 -17.92 12.32
C ALA A 47 0.61 -17.28 11.48
N THR A 48 0.98 -16.39 10.55
CA THR A 48 0.02 -15.63 9.76
C THR A 48 -1.02 -16.57 9.17
N ASP A 49 -2.25 -16.49 9.69
CA ASP A 49 -3.33 -17.34 9.21
C ASP A 49 -3.70 -16.86 7.80
N LEU A 50 -3.36 -17.67 6.80
CA LEU A 50 -3.58 -17.35 5.39
C LEU A 50 -5.07 -17.05 5.14
N SER A 51 -5.97 -17.78 5.78
CA SER A 51 -7.41 -17.55 5.65
C SER A 51 -7.81 -16.15 6.11
N THR A 52 -7.37 -15.73 7.31
CA THR A 52 -7.63 -14.41 7.86
C THR A 52 -6.99 -13.30 7.01
N TYR A 53 -5.74 -13.50 6.57
CA TYR A 53 -5.07 -12.57 5.67
C TYR A 53 -5.86 -12.38 4.37
N CYS A 54 -6.25 -13.49 3.73
CA CYS A 54 -6.97 -13.49 2.46
C CYS A 54 -8.34 -12.81 2.57
N ASN A 55 -9.11 -13.12 3.61
CA ASN A 55 -10.38 -12.43 3.88
C ASN A 55 -10.14 -10.92 3.99
N THR A 56 -9.19 -10.52 4.83
CA THR A 56 -8.90 -9.10 5.10
C THR A 56 -8.46 -8.37 3.83
N ILE A 57 -7.48 -8.90 3.09
CA ILE A 57 -6.94 -8.20 1.93
C ILE A 57 -7.94 -8.15 0.78
N CYS A 58 -8.70 -9.21 0.52
CA CYS A 58 -9.69 -9.25 -0.55
C CYS A 58 -10.84 -8.27 -0.26
N GLU A 59 -11.39 -8.25 0.95
CA GLU A 59 -12.43 -7.30 1.33
C GLU A 59 -11.94 -5.84 1.26
N ARG A 60 -10.71 -5.58 1.71
CA ARG A 60 -10.12 -4.23 1.62
C ARG A 60 -9.90 -3.82 0.18
N ALA A 61 -9.37 -4.69 -0.66
CA ALA A 61 -9.14 -4.41 -2.08
C ALA A 61 -10.45 -4.06 -2.79
N SER A 62 -11.53 -4.83 -2.56
CA SER A 62 -12.84 -4.56 -3.15
C SER A 62 -13.43 -3.23 -2.68
N ARG A 63 -13.32 -2.93 -1.38
CA ARG A 63 -13.76 -1.63 -0.83
C ARG A 63 -13.00 -0.47 -1.45
N CYS A 64 -11.67 -0.59 -1.55
CA CYS A 64 -10.81 0.42 -2.14
C CYS A 64 -11.10 0.63 -3.64
N GLY A 65 -11.35 -0.46 -4.37
CA GLY A 65 -11.79 -0.40 -5.76
C GLY A 65 -13.12 0.33 -5.90
N LEU A 66 -14.08 0.07 -5.02
CA LEU A 66 -15.39 0.74 -5.02
C LEU A 66 -15.28 2.23 -4.63
N GLU A 67 -14.44 2.59 -3.66
CA GLU A 67 -14.18 3.99 -3.32
C GLU A 67 -13.54 4.76 -4.47
N LEU A 68 -12.57 4.14 -5.16
CA LEU A 68 -11.95 4.72 -6.35
C LEU A 68 -12.98 4.92 -7.45
N ALA A 69 -13.82 3.90 -7.71
CA ALA A 69 -14.87 3.98 -8.71
C ALA A 69 -15.89 5.09 -8.41
N LYS A 70 -16.31 5.23 -7.15
CA LYS A 70 -17.17 6.34 -6.70
C LYS A 70 -16.52 7.70 -6.96
N ARG A 71 -15.23 7.82 -6.67
CA ARG A 71 -14.47 9.07 -6.90
C ARG A 71 -14.37 9.42 -8.39
N GLU A 72 -14.15 8.43 -9.25
CA GLU A 72 -14.01 8.59 -10.70
C GLU A 72 -15.36 8.87 -11.38
N ALA A 73 -16.42 8.16 -10.99
CA ALA A 73 -17.76 8.31 -11.54
C ALA A 73 -18.45 9.61 -11.07
N GLY A 74 -18.08 10.11 -9.88
CA GLY A 74 -18.73 11.27 -9.26
C GLY A 74 -20.18 10.99 -8.84
N ASP A 75 -20.92 12.04 -8.48
CA ASP A 75 -22.28 11.92 -7.91
C ASP A 75 -23.37 11.53 -8.93
N GLN A 76 -23.06 11.54 -10.24
CA GLN A 76 -24.08 11.37 -11.28
C GLN A 76 -24.29 9.93 -11.75
N ASP A 77 -23.38 9.02 -11.41
CA ASP A 77 -23.37 7.65 -11.91
C ASP A 77 -23.58 6.61 -10.80
N ALA A 78 -24.53 6.89 -9.89
CA ALA A 78 -24.91 5.98 -8.81
C ALA A 78 -25.31 4.57 -9.29
N LYS A 79 -25.89 4.47 -10.49
CA LYS A 79 -26.24 3.18 -11.11
C LYS A 79 -25.01 2.36 -11.50
N LEU A 80 -23.98 3.01 -12.07
CA LEU A 80 -22.72 2.36 -12.43
C LEU A 80 -21.98 1.88 -11.18
N VAL A 81 -21.95 2.70 -10.13
CA VAL A 81 -21.35 2.33 -8.84
C VAL A 81 -22.06 1.13 -8.23
N GLU A 82 -23.39 1.05 -8.35
CA GLU A 82 -24.17 -0.08 -7.85
C GLU A 82 -23.91 -1.36 -8.65
N GLU A 83 -23.88 -1.28 -9.99
CA GLU A 83 -23.53 -2.42 -10.86
C GLU A 83 -22.10 -2.92 -10.55
N MET A 84 -21.16 -2.01 -10.29
CA MET A 84 -19.80 -2.37 -9.86
C MET A 84 -19.78 -3.03 -8.48
N ARG A 85 -20.59 -2.56 -7.53
CA ARG A 85 -20.69 -3.16 -6.19
C ARG A 85 -21.14 -4.61 -6.27
N GLU A 86 -22.21 -4.88 -7.03
CA GLU A 86 -22.73 -6.23 -7.25
C GLU A 86 -21.67 -7.14 -7.91
N GLY A 87 -20.95 -6.63 -8.91
CA GLY A 87 -19.86 -7.37 -9.55
C GLY A 87 -18.70 -7.69 -8.60
N LEU A 88 -18.36 -6.76 -7.70
CA LEU A 88 -17.26 -6.93 -6.74
C LEU A 88 -17.56 -7.96 -5.65
N GLU A 89 -18.82 -8.18 -5.27
CA GLU A 89 -19.16 -9.19 -4.26
C GLU A 89 -18.71 -10.59 -4.71
N GLY A 90 -19.02 -10.96 -5.96
CA GLY A 90 -18.59 -12.25 -6.54
C GLY A 90 -17.07 -12.34 -6.72
N GLU A 91 -16.42 -11.26 -7.15
CA GLU A 91 -14.95 -11.21 -7.29
C GLU A 91 -14.25 -11.27 -5.92
N THR A 92 -14.85 -10.74 -4.86
CA THR A 92 -14.33 -10.82 -3.48
C THR A 92 -14.35 -12.26 -3.00
N GLU A 93 -15.47 -12.96 -3.15
CA GLU A 93 -15.60 -14.37 -2.75
C GLU A 93 -14.62 -15.26 -3.52
N ARG A 94 -14.47 -14.99 -4.83
CA ARG A 94 -13.47 -15.65 -5.67
C ARG A 94 -12.05 -15.40 -5.18
N CYS A 95 -11.71 -14.14 -4.89
CA CYS A 95 -10.41 -13.76 -4.34
C CYS A 95 -10.10 -14.52 -3.04
N ILE A 96 -11.06 -14.57 -2.11
CA ILE A 96 -10.90 -15.28 -0.83
C ILE A 96 -10.65 -16.77 -1.06
N THR A 97 -11.41 -17.38 -1.97
CA THR A 97 -11.27 -18.81 -2.29
C THR A 97 -9.93 -19.12 -2.94
N GLU A 98 -9.51 -18.34 -3.95
CA GLU A 98 -8.26 -18.54 -4.68
C GLU A 98 -7.04 -18.24 -3.79
N CYS A 99 -7.11 -17.19 -2.97
CA CYS A 99 -6.07 -16.83 -2.02
C CYS A 99 -5.96 -17.85 -0.87
N GLY A 100 -7.08 -18.24 -0.27
CA GLY A 100 -7.12 -19.17 0.87
C GLY A 100 -6.76 -20.62 0.51
N SER A 101 -6.90 -21.00 -0.76
CA SER A 101 -6.48 -22.31 -1.27
C SER A 101 -5.02 -22.36 -1.76
N ALA A 102 -4.31 -21.23 -1.71
CA ALA A 102 -2.93 -21.16 -2.16
C ALA A 102 -1.99 -21.97 -1.26
N THR A 103 -1.11 -22.76 -1.88
CA THR A 103 -0.03 -23.43 -1.15
C THR A 103 1.15 -22.49 -0.96
N LEU A 104 1.53 -22.30 0.31
CA LEU A 104 2.64 -21.44 0.70
C LEU A 104 3.91 -22.25 0.94
N ASP A 105 4.89 -22.08 0.05
CA ASP A 105 6.30 -22.35 0.34
C ASP A 105 6.89 -21.29 1.28
N ASP A 106 8.10 -21.53 1.78
CA ASP A 106 8.75 -20.66 2.77
C ASP A 106 8.97 -19.22 2.25
N ALA A 107 9.25 -19.05 0.96
CA ALA A 107 9.43 -17.74 0.36
C ALA A 107 8.09 -16.97 0.32
N LYS A 108 6.99 -17.65 -0.02
CA LYS A 108 5.65 -17.05 0.01
C LYS A 108 5.18 -16.73 1.42
N ARG A 109 5.50 -17.56 2.43
CA ARG A 109 5.19 -17.24 3.84
C ARG A 109 5.92 -16.00 4.30
N PHE A 110 7.20 -15.89 3.98
CA PHE A 110 7.97 -14.69 4.30
C PHE A 110 7.37 -13.42 3.66
N GLN A 111 6.92 -13.50 2.40
CA GLN A 111 6.24 -12.38 1.76
C GLN A 111 4.87 -12.09 2.40
N LEU A 112 4.14 -13.11 2.84
CA LEU A 112 2.87 -12.97 3.54
C LEU A 112 3.03 -12.21 4.87
N GLU A 113 4.04 -12.59 5.66
CA GLU A 113 4.37 -11.92 6.93
C GLU A 113 4.72 -10.45 6.69
N ARG A 114 5.50 -10.15 5.64
CA ARG A 114 5.80 -8.76 5.26
C ARG A 114 4.56 -7.99 4.80
N ALA A 115 3.68 -8.65 4.03
CA ALA A 115 2.45 -8.05 3.55
C ALA A 115 1.43 -7.80 4.66
N GLN A 116 1.44 -8.59 5.72
CA GLN A 116 0.57 -8.40 6.88
C GLN A 116 0.78 -7.04 7.54
N VAL A 117 2.00 -6.50 7.53
CA VAL A 117 2.31 -5.15 8.06
C VAL A 117 1.58 -4.04 7.29
N CYS A 118 1.22 -4.29 6.02
CA CYS A 118 0.44 -3.33 5.23
C CYS A 118 -1.04 -3.35 5.58
N LEU A 119 -1.56 -4.40 6.23
CA LEU A 119 -2.97 -4.49 6.61
C LEU A 119 -3.36 -3.50 7.72
N ASP A 120 -2.40 -2.94 8.46
CA ASP A 120 -2.65 -1.93 9.49
C ASP A 120 -2.82 -0.51 8.92
N ARG A 121 -2.58 -0.31 7.61
CA ARG A 121 -2.75 1.00 6.97
C ARG A 121 -4.21 1.44 7.01
N THR A 122 -4.47 2.73 7.17
CA THR A 122 -5.83 3.23 7.42
C THR A 122 -6.58 3.59 6.14
N SER A 123 -5.87 4.05 5.12
CA SER A 123 -6.44 4.42 3.83
C SER A 123 -6.08 3.45 2.71
N CYS A 124 -6.87 3.46 1.63
CA CYS A 124 -6.63 2.68 0.44
C CYS A 124 -5.34 3.06 -0.28
N ASP A 125 -5.01 4.35 -0.31
CA ASP A 125 -3.79 4.86 -0.92
C ASP A 125 -2.55 4.39 -0.12
N GLU A 126 -2.61 4.43 1.21
CA GLU A 126 -1.52 3.94 2.08
C GLU A 126 -1.34 2.42 1.96
N LEU A 127 -2.43 1.66 1.92
CA LEU A 127 -2.40 0.21 1.73
C LEU A 127 -1.76 -0.13 0.38
N SER A 128 -2.21 0.50 -0.70
CA SER A 128 -1.69 0.27 -2.06
C SER A 128 -0.19 0.62 -2.16
N ALA A 129 0.20 1.78 -1.62
CA ALA A 129 1.61 2.20 -1.61
C ALA A 129 2.48 1.24 -0.79
N CYS A 130 1.97 0.75 0.34
CA CYS A 130 2.69 -0.22 1.17
C CYS A 130 2.89 -1.54 0.42
N MET A 131 1.83 -2.09 -0.19
CA MET A 131 1.90 -3.35 -0.94
C MET A 131 2.82 -3.24 -2.17
N ALA A 132 2.87 -2.08 -2.82
CA ALA A 132 3.77 -1.83 -3.95
C ALA A 132 5.25 -1.74 -3.56
N ALA A 133 5.57 -1.55 -2.27
CA ALA A 133 6.93 -1.41 -1.75
C ALA A 133 7.53 -2.73 -1.20
N LEU A 134 6.76 -3.81 -1.21
CA LEU A 134 7.18 -5.14 -0.70
C LEU A 134 8.07 -5.88 -1.70
#